data_AF-A0AAU5UXV4-F1
#
_entry.id   AF-A0AAU5UXV4-F1
#
_cell.length_a   1.000
_cell.length_b   1.000
_cell.length_c   1.000
_cell.angle_alpha   90.00
_cell.angle_beta   90.00
_cell.angle_gamma   90.00
#
_symmetry.space_group_name_H-M   'P 1'
#
loop_
_entity.id
_entity.type
_entity.pdbx_description
1 polymer ?
#
loop_
_entity_poly.entity_id
_entity_poly.type
_entity_poly.pdbx_seq_one_letter_code
_entity_poly.pdbx_strand_id
1 'polypeptide(L)'
;MAWLGAAVLFLMLCALLSLLLPSPPPARWRRRLQRLTAQAHGRFRRRPVPLPDPFDTLRLQTRLGTLSTKIRRVESTPHVYAKAHRLMALEAAYDDLLDEACRLAGVPDPDAKQPEEKRWQEEQELASRGWSW
;
A
#
# COMPACT_ATOMS: atom_id res chain seq x y z
N MET A 1 -40.69 -17.57 -36.59
CA MET A 1 -41.08 -16.14 -36.67
C MET A 1 -41.12 -15.47 -35.29
N ALA A 2 -41.82 -16.02 -34.28
CA ALA A 2 -41.91 -15.40 -32.93
C ALA A 2 -40.56 -15.24 -32.20
N TRP A 3 -39.64 -16.21 -32.37
CA TRP A 3 -38.30 -16.18 -31.76
C TRP A 3 -37.41 -15.04 -32.26
N LEU A 4 -37.56 -14.65 -33.54
CA LEU A 4 -36.83 -13.51 -34.11
C LEU A 4 -37.35 -12.19 -33.52
N GLY A 5 -38.67 -12.07 -33.33
CA GLY A 5 -39.27 -10.91 -32.66
C GLY A 5 -38.77 -10.76 -31.23
N ALA A 6 -38.72 -11.85 -30.45
CA ALA A 6 -38.21 -11.84 -29.08
C ALA A 6 -36.72 -11.46 -29.00
N ALA A 7 -35.89 -11.97 -29.92
CA ALA A 7 -34.47 -11.64 -29.98
C ALA A 7 -34.24 -10.16 -30.31
N VAL A 8 -35.00 -9.60 -31.24
CA VAL A 8 -34.92 -8.17 -31.60
C VAL A 8 -35.35 -7.30 -30.42
N LEU A 9 -36.44 -7.63 -29.74
CA LEU A 9 -36.93 -6.90 -28.57
C LEU A 9 -35.94 -6.93 -27.41
N PHE A 10 -35.30 -8.08 -27.18
CA PHE A 10 -34.25 -8.24 -26.17
C PHE A 10 -33.01 -7.38 -26.49
N LEU A 11 -32.55 -7.37 -27.75
CA LEU A 11 -31.43 -6.54 -28.17
C LEU A 11 -31.74 -5.04 -28.05
N MET A 12 -32.97 -4.64 -28.39
CA MET A 12 -33.45 -3.26 -28.26
C MET A 12 -33.49 -2.83 -26.80
N LEU A 13 -34.01 -3.69 -25.90
CA LEU A 13 -34.03 -3.47 -24.47
C LEU A 13 -32.61 -3.33 -23.89
N CYS A 14 -31.68 -4.21 -24.30
CA CYS A 14 -30.27 -4.15 -23.87
C CYS A 14 -29.58 -2.86 -24.34
N ALA A 15 -29.85 -2.40 -25.56
CA ALA A 15 -29.31 -1.15 -26.09
C ALA A 15 -29.88 0.07 -25.35
N LEU A 16 -31.17 0.06 -25.03
CA LEU A 16 -31.79 1.13 -24.25
C LEU A 16 -31.20 1.20 -22.83
N LEU A 17 -30.98 0.04 -22.19
CA LEU A 17 -30.39 -0.05 -20.87
C LEU A 17 -28.94 0.45 -20.83
N SER A 18 -28.13 0.17 -21.87
CA SER A 18 -26.73 0.62 -21.94
C SER A 18 -26.60 2.13 -22.17
N LEU A 19 -27.61 2.76 -22.76
CA LEU A 19 -27.71 4.22 -22.89
C LEU A 19 -28.14 4.89 -21.57
N LEU A 20 -28.94 4.24 -20.73
CA LEU A 20 -29.41 4.78 -19.45
C LEU A 20 -28.41 4.60 -18.29
N LEU A 21 -27.50 3.62 -18.34
CA LEU A 21 -26.53 3.32 -17.29
C LEU A 21 -25.10 3.73 -17.74
N PRO A 22 -24.52 4.85 -17.25
CA PRO A 22 -23.25 5.39 -17.75
C PRO A 22 -21.99 4.56 -17.46
N SER A 23 -22.10 3.33 -16.95
CA SER A 23 -20.93 2.46 -16.78
C SER A 23 -21.32 0.98 -16.70
N PRO A 24 -20.82 0.12 -17.60
CA PRO A 24 -20.87 -1.32 -17.36
C PRO A 24 -19.99 -1.65 -16.14
N PRO A 25 -20.40 -2.59 -15.26
CA PRO A 25 -19.57 -3.00 -14.13
C PRO A 25 -18.23 -3.52 -14.66
N PRO A 26 -17.09 -3.05 -14.12
CA PRO A 26 -15.79 -3.40 -14.67
C PRO A 26 -15.56 -4.90 -14.55
N ALA A 27 -15.45 -5.56 -15.71
CA ALA A 27 -15.12 -6.97 -15.81
C ALA A 27 -13.89 -7.27 -14.94
N ARG A 28 -13.98 -8.31 -14.09
CA ARG A 28 -12.93 -8.71 -13.13
C ARG A 28 -11.56 -8.88 -13.80
N TRP A 29 -11.55 -9.22 -15.09
CA TRP A 29 -10.38 -9.28 -15.96
C TRP A 29 -9.63 -7.94 -16.07
N ARG A 30 -10.32 -6.81 -16.27
CA ARG A 30 -9.66 -5.48 -16.41
C ARG A 30 -8.85 -5.13 -15.16
N ARG A 31 -9.38 -5.45 -13.97
CA ARG A 31 -8.64 -5.27 -12.71
C ARG A 31 -7.41 -6.18 -12.64
N ARG A 32 -7.50 -7.39 -13.18
CA ARG A 32 -6.37 -8.34 -13.21
C ARG A 32 -5.29 -7.90 -14.20
N LEU A 33 -5.66 -7.40 -15.38
CA LEU A 33 -4.75 -6.77 -16.35
C LEU A 33 -4.07 -5.53 -15.78
N GLN A 34 -4.80 -4.68 -15.06
CA GLN A 34 -4.24 -3.50 -14.39
C GLN A 34 -3.19 -3.88 -13.33
N ARG A 35 -3.42 -4.96 -12.55
CA ARG A 35 -2.43 -5.46 -11.59
C ARG A 35 -1.17 -6.00 -12.28
N LEU A 36 -1.32 -6.76 -13.35
CA LEU A 36 -0.20 -7.34 -14.10
C LEU A 36 0.64 -6.25 -14.80
N THR A 37 -0.01 -5.23 -15.36
CA THR A 37 0.68 -4.10 -16.01
C THR A 37 1.37 -3.17 -14.99
N ALA A 38 0.81 -2.98 -13.79
CA ALA A 38 1.48 -2.28 -12.71
C ALA A 38 2.74 -3.01 -12.22
N GLN A 39 2.68 -4.35 -12.10
CA GLN A 39 3.85 -5.18 -11.75
C GLN A 39 4.93 -5.16 -12.84
N ALA A 40 4.55 -5.16 -14.12
CA ALA A 40 5.49 -5.13 -15.23
C ALA A 40 6.24 -3.78 -15.33
N HIS A 41 5.56 -2.66 -15.09
CA HIS A 41 6.21 -1.33 -15.10
C HIS A 41 7.23 -1.14 -13.96
N GLY A 42 7.01 -1.77 -12.80
CA GLY A 42 7.98 -1.75 -11.70
C GLY A 42 9.27 -2.54 -11.98
N ARG A 43 9.18 -3.60 -12.79
CA ARG A 43 10.32 -4.50 -13.09
C ARG A 43 11.30 -3.94 -14.13
N PHE A 44 10.85 -3.06 -15.03
CA PHE A 44 11.64 -2.58 -16.16
C PHE A 44 12.29 -1.21 -15.98
N ARG A 45 11.94 -0.44 -14.94
CA ARG A 45 12.69 0.78 -14.61
C ARG A 45 13.90 0.42 -13.75
N ARG A 46 15.01 0.04 -14.41
CA ARG A 46 16.34 0.27 -13.82
C ARG A 46 16.56 1.77 -13.79
N ARG A 47 16.13 2.41 -12.71
CA ARG A 47 16.45 3.80 -12.41
C ARG A 47 17.97 3.85 -12.15
N PRO A 48 18.73 4.78 -12.74
CA PRO A 48 20.12 4.98 -12.34
C PRO A 48 20.15 5.19 -10.83
N VAL A 49 21.02 4.47 -10.13
CA VAL A 49 21.21 4.60 -8.67
C VAL A 49 21.70 6.02 -8.44
N PRO A 50 20.87 6.93 -7.89
CA PRO A 50 21.34 8.25 -7.52
C PRO A 50 22.40 8.08 -6.44
N LEU A 51 23.38 8.98 -6.38
CA LEU A 51 24.23 9.06 -5.18
C LEU A 51 23.31 9.19 -3.94
N PRO A 52 23.61 8.51 -2.83
CA PRO A 52 22.81 8.62 -1.61
C PRO A 52 22.67 10.10 -1.22
N ASP A 53 21.44 10.60 -1.09
CA ASP A 53 21.22 11.97 -0.66
C ASP A 53 21.50 12.03 0.85
N PRO A 54 22.41 12.91 1.33
CA PRO A 54 22.71 13.04 2.75
C PRO A 54 21.48 13.35 3.61
N PHE A 55 20.39 13.88 3.03
CA PHE A 55 19.15 14.16 3.73
C PHE A 55 18.18 12.97 3.83
N ASP A 56 18.45 11.84 3.17
CA ASP A 56 17.53 10.69 3.16
C ASP A 56 17.31 10.14 4.58
N THR A 57 18.37 10.07 5.39
CA THR A 57 18.28 9.69 6.81
C THR A 57 17.33 10.60 7.58
N LEU A 58 17.47 11.92 7.43
CA LEU A 58 16.60 12.90 8.12
C LEU A 58 15.15 12.83 7.65
N ARG A 59 14.92 12.59 6.36
CA ARG A 59 13.57 12.39 5.81
C ARG A 59 12.93 11.15 6.41
N LEU A 60 13.66 10.03 6.50
CA LEU A 60 13.15 8.79 7.09
C LEU A 60 12.84 8.96 8.57
N GLN A 61 13.75 9.56 9.35
CA GLN A 61 13.51 9.87 10.77
C GLN A 61 12.26 10.72 10.98
N THR A 62 12.10 11.79 10.18
CA THR A 62 10.91 12.65 10.27
C THR A 62 9.61 11.90 9.95
N ARG A 63 9.65 11.00 8.95
CA ARG A 63 8.49 10.20 8.54
C ARG A 63 8.14 9.14 9.58
N LEU A 64 9.15 8.46 10.15
CA LEU A 64 8.98 7.52 11.26
C LEU A 64 8.32 8.21 12.46
N GLY A 65 8.84 9.35 12.91
CA GLY A 65 8.28 10.11 14.04
C GLY A 65 6.85 10.58 13.78
N THR A 66 6.56 10.97 12.53
CA THR A 66 5.20 11.31 12.10
C THR A 66 4.25 10.11 12.20
N LEU A 67 4.69 8.91 11.79
CA LEU A 67 3.88 7.69 11.91
C LEU A 67 3.73 7.25 13.36
N SER A 68 4.79 7.24 14.17
CA SER A 68 4.73 6.90 15.59
C SER A 68 3.75 7.81 16.34
N THR A 69 3.76 9.11 16.05
CA THR A 69 2.79 10.07 16.61
C THR A 69 1.37 9.75 16.16
N LYS A 70 1.15 9.41 14.89
CA LYS A 70 -0.18 9.03 14.36
C LYS A 70 -0.70 7.75 15.01
N ILE A 71 0.15 6.73 15.17
CA ILE A 71 -0.19 5.47 15.84
C ILE A 71 -0.66 5.78 17.26
N ARG A 72 0.18 6.45 18.08
CA ARG A 72 -0.15 6.85 19.45
C ARG A 72 -1.45 7.67 19.53
N ARG A 73 -1.70 8.55 18.56
CA ARG A 73 -2.94 9.34 18.49
C ARG A 73 -4.16 8.46 18.23
N VAL A 74 -4.08 7.52 17.29
CA VAL A 74 -5.19 6.60 17.00
C VAL A 74 -5.43 5.65 18.17
N GLU A 75 -4.38 5.19 18.84
CA GLU A 75 -4.45 4.36 20.04
C GLU A 75 -5.12 5.07 21.22
N SER A 76 -4.74 6.32 21.48
CA SER A 76 -5.26 7.11 22.61
C SER A 76 -6.67 7.67 22.39
N THR A 77 -7.10 7.83 21.13
CA THR A 77 -8.42 8.41 20.84
C THR A 77 -9.53 7.36 21.07
N PRO A 78 -10.51 7.62 21.96
CA PRO A 78 -11.66 6.75 22.14
C PRO A 78 -12.64 6.88 20.96
N HIS A 79 -13.41 5.81 20.70
CA HIS A 79 -14.49 5.78 19.68
C HIS A 79 -14.09 6.14 18.24
N VAL A 80 -12.85 5.87 17.84
CA VAL A 80 -12.42 6.01 16.44
C VAL A 80 -13.07 4.94 15.56
N TYR A 81 -13.80 5.36 14.53
CA TYR A 81 -14.35 4.44 13.53
C TYR A 81 -13.24 3.56 12.92
N ALA A 82 -13.49 2.26 12.78
CA ALA A 82 -12.53 1.31 12.20
C ALA A 82 -11.10 1.40 12.77
N LYS A 83 -10.97 1.66 14.08
CA LYS A 83 -9.67 1.83 14.77
C LYS A 83 -8.68 0.71 14.45
N ALA A 84 -9.11 -0.55 14.54
CA ALA A 84 -8.26 -1.70 14.27
C ALA A 84 -7.66 -1.66 12.85
N HIS A 85 -8.49 -1.40 11.83
CA HIS A 85 -8.02 -1.31 10.44
C HIS A 85 -7.05 -0.15 10.23
N ARG A 86 -7.31 0.99 10.89
CA ARG A 86 -6.41 2.16 10.84
C ARG A 86 -5.05 1.85 11.47
N LEU A 87 -5.04 1.18 12.61
CA LEU A 87 -3.80 0.76 13.28
C LEU A 87 -3.03 -0.22 12.41
N MET A 88 -3.69 -1.27 11.89
CA MET A 88 -3.05 -2.22 10.96
C MET A 88 -2.38 -1.53 9.77
N ALA A 89 -3.04 -0.55 9.16
CA ALA A 89 -2.48 0.18 8.02
C ALA A 89 -1.30 1.10 8.42
N LEU A 90 -1.36 1.73 9.59
CA LEU A 90 -0.28 2.58 10.09
C LEU A 90 0.93 1.76 10.53
N GLU A 91 0.72 0.64 11.20
CA GLU A 91 1.76 -0.31 11.59
C GLU A 91 2.46 -0.91 10.38
N ALA A 92 1.71 -1.37 9.37
CA ALA A 92 2.32 -1.86 8.13
C ALA A 92 3.17 -0.78 7.43
N ALA A 93 2.69 0.47 7.38
CA ALA A 93 3.46 1.57 6.82
C ALA A 93 4.68 1.96 7.68
N TYR A 94 4.62 1.72 8.98
CA TYR A 94 5.74 1.94 9.90
C TYR A 94 6.82 0.87 9.71
N ASP A 95 6.42 -0.39 9.61
CA ASP A 95 7.31 -1.52 9.31
C ASP A 95 8.02 -1.32 7.96
N ASP A 96 7.30 -0.89 6.92
CA ASP A 96 7.89 -0.57 5.61
C ASP A 96 8.98 0.53 5.69
N LEU A 97 8.80 1.52 6.57
CA LEU A 97 9.78 2.59 6.79
C LEU A 97 10.97 2.14 7.64
N LEU A 98 10.75 1.26 8.63
CA LEU A 98 11.85 0.63 9.38
C LEU A 98 12.73 -0.19 8.44
N ASP A 99 12.12 -1.01 7.58
CA ASP A 99 12.78 -1.76 6.53
C ASP A 99 13.63 -0.84 5.62
N GLU A 100 13.12 0.35 5.26
CA GLU A 100 13.86 1.34 4.46
C GLU A 100 15.02 1.97 5.23
N ALA A 101 14.81 2.32 6.51
CA ALA A 101 15.84 2.86 7.39
C ALA A 101 16.96 1.85 7.64
N CYS A 102 16.63 0.58 7.91
CA CYS A 102 17.57 -0.52 8.08
C CYS A 102 18.42 -0.70 6.82
N ARG A 103 17.80 -0.72 5.63
CA ARG A 103 18.54 -0.77 4.36
C ARG A 103 19.47 0.43 4.18
N LEU A 104 19.02 1.65 4.50
CA LEU A 104 19.85 2.85 4.39
C LEU A 104 21.02 2.83 5.38
N ALA A 105 20.80 2.31 6.59
CA ALA A 105 21.81 2.18 7.64
C ALA A 105 22.75 0.97 7.45
N GLY A 106 22.49 0.11 6.46
CA GLY A 106 23.25 -1.13 6.25
C GLY A 106 23.05 -2.14 7.39
N VAL A 107 21.87 -2.16 8.01
CA VAL A 107 21.47 -3.17 9.00
C VAL A 107 20.96 -4.41 8.23
N PRO A 108 21.44 -5.63 8.56
CA PRO A 108 20.93 -6.85 7.95
C PRO A 108 19.49 -7.12 8.39
N ASP A 109 18.72 -7.81 7.54
CA ASP A 109 17.36 -8.23 7.88
C ASP A 109 17.41 -9.21 9.07
N PRO A 110 16.69 -8.95 10.19
CA PRO A 110 16.70 -9.82 11.35
C PRO A 110 16.07 -11.19 11.07
N ASP A 111 16.63 -12.25 11.65
CA ASP A 111 16.05 -13.60 11.63
C ASP A 111 14.94 -13.73 12.69
N ALA A 112 13.88 -12.94 12.54
CA ALA A 112 12.75 -12.90 13.45
C ALA A 112 11.55 -13.70 12.90
N LYS A 113 10.99 -14.57 13.75
CA LYS A 113 9.83 -15.42 13.38
C LYS A 113 8.49 -14.68 13.46
N GLN A 114 8.44 -13.60 14.23
CA GLN A 114 7.22 -12.82 14.47
C GLN A 114 7.44 -11.37 14.02
N PRO A 115 6.42 -10.70 13.43
CA PRO A 115 6.53 -9.32 12.98
C PRO A 115 6.87 -8.33 14.09
N GLU A 116 6.32 -8.52 15.30
CA GLU A 116 6.59 -7.65 16.45
C GLU A 116 8.05 -7.76 16.91
N GLU A 117 8.60 -8.97 16.91
CA GLU A 117 10.00 -9.22 17.24
C GLU A 117 10.93 -8.60 16.18
N LYS A 118 10.58 -8.75 14.90
CA LYS A 118 11.29 -8.10 13.79
C LYS A 118 11.37 -6.58 14.03
N ARG A 119 10.20 -5.95 14.22
CA ARG A 119 10.08 -4.51 14.47
C ARG A 119 10.95 -4.09 15.64
N TRP A 120 10.84 -4.78 16.77
CA TRP A 120 11.62 -4.47 17.97
C TRP A 120 13.13 -4.52 17.73
N GLN A 121 13.61 -5.54 17.01
CA GLN A 121 15.04 -5.67 16.68
C GLN A 121 15.52 -4.54 15.75
N GLU A 122 14.74 -4.19 14.73
CA GLU A 122 15.05 -3.07 13.82
C GLU A 122 15.12 -1.73 14.56
N GLU A 123 14.15 -1.47 15.43
CA GLU A 123 14.12 -0.24 16.25
C GLU A 123 15.36 -0.14 17.14
N GLN A 124 15.75 -1.24 17.80
CA GLN A 124 16.94 -1.27 18.63
C GLN A 124 18.23 -1.08 17.82
N GLU A 125 18.37 -1.76 16.68
CA GLU A 125 19.53 -1.62 15.80
C GLU A 125 19.68 -0.18 15.30
N LEU A 126 18.59 0.45 14.85
CA LEU A 126 18.60 1.84 14.42
C LEU A 126 18.95 2.79 15.58
N ALA A 127 18.34 2.61 16.75
CA ALA A 127 18.63 3.41 17.94
C ALA A 127 20.10 3.30 18.37
N SER A 128 20.68 2.09 18.32
CA SER A 128 22.10 1.86 18.65
C SER A 128 23.06 2.62 17.73
N ARG A 129 22.62 2.91 16.50
CA ARG A 129 23.36 3.66 15.47
C ARG A 129 23.10 5.16 15.51
N GLY A 130 22.43 5.64 16.57
CA GLY A 130 22.12 7.06 16.78
C GLY A 130 20.92 7.57 16.00
N TRP A 131 20.10 6.68 15.44
CA TRP A 131 18.84 7.12 14.85
C TRP A 131 17.86 7.52 15.95
N SER A 132 17.08 8.56 15.69
CA SER A 132 15.99 8.99 16.58
C SER A 132 14.82 9.49 15.76
N TRP A 133 13.61 9.27 16.27
CA TRP A 133 12.35 9.71 15.65
C TRP A 133 11.23 9.84 16.69
#